data_AF-A0A1F2U1Y3-F1
#
_entry.id   AF-A0A1F2U1Y3-F1
#
_cell.length_a   1.000
_cell.length_b   1.000
_cell.length_c   1.000
_cell.angle_alpha   90.00
_cell.angle_beta   90.00
_cell.angle_gamma   90.00
#
_symmetry.space_group_name_H-M   'P 1'
#
loop_
_entity.id
_entity.type
_entity.pdbx_description
1 polymer ?
#
loop_
_entity_poly.entity_id
_entity_poly.type
_entity_poly.pdbx_seq_one_letter_code
_entity_poly.pdbx_strand_id
1 'polypeptide(L)'
;MIVEQSAKMVEIQVRTLLQHLWANLSEKLADMVDPAVKYGGGPANVRELLDGISREIWEMESLERGIASHREGTEVVGLPDDPGIIEKLEAALSQKTADWTIFLRDIRAKLDHLRE
;
A
#
# COMPACT_ATOMS: atom_id res chain seq x y z
N MET A 1 -6.02 -10.06 13.84
CA MET A 1 -6.07 -10.56 15.24
C MET A 1 -7.48 -11.06 15.48
N ILE A 2 -7.67 -12.26 16.06
CA ILE A 2 -9.01 -12.74 16.41
C ILE A 2 -9.14 -12.67 17.93
N VAL A 3 -10.20 -12.01 18.40
CA VAL A 3 -10.52 -11.87 19.83
C VAL A 3 -11.88 -12.47 20.11
N GLU A 4 -12.06 -13.02 21.31
CA GLU A 4 -13.38 -13.44 21.77
C GLU A 4 -14.06 -12.26 22.50
N GLN A 5 -15.25 -11.88 22.05
CA GLN A 5 -16.08 -10.87 22.71
C GLN A 5 -17.51 -11.39 22.82
N SER A 6 -18.02 -11.52 24.05
CA SER A 6 -19.38 -12.02 24.32
C SER A 6 -19.69 -13.37 23.65
N ALA A 7 -18.80 -14.35 23.79
CA ALA A 7 -18.89 -15.68 23.18
C ALA A 7 -18.94 -15.67 21.64
N LYS A 8 -18.51 -14.59 20.99
CA LYS A 8 -18.35 -14.49 19.54
C LYS A 8 -16.89 -14.22 19.18
N MET A 9 -16.42 -14.86 18.12
CA MET A 9 -15.10 -14.59 17.54
C MET A 9 -15.20 -13.34 16.66
N VAL A 10 -14.37 -12.34 16.95
CA VAL A 10 -14.29 -11.08 16.20
C VAL A 10 -12.90 -10.97 15.59
N GLU A 11 -12.83 -10.81 14.28
CA GLU A 11 -11.58 -10.46 13.60
C GLU A 11 -11.41 -8.94 13.59
N ILE A 12 -10.32 -8.46 14.18
CA ILE A 12 -9.91 -7.06 14.13
C ILE A 12 -8.77 -6.92 13.11
N GLN A 13 -9.02 -6.09 12.10
CA GLN A 13 -8.05 -5.72 11.07
C GLN A 13 -7.74 -4.23 11.18
N VAL A 14 -6.48 -3.90 11.49
CA VAL A 14 -5.98 -2.52 11.50
C VAL A 14 -5.22 -2.31 10.19
N ARG A 15 -5.55 -1.23 9.48
CA ARG A 15 -4.99 -0.91 8.17
C ARG A 15 -4.66 0.56 8.08
N THR A 16 -3.61 0.88 7.33
CA THR A 16 -3.40 2.26 6.87
C THR A 16 -4.50 2.66 5.88
N LEU A 17 -4.65 3.95 5.61
CA LEU A 17 -5.58 4.44 4.59
C LEU A 17 -5.27 3.82 3.21
N LEU A 18 -3.99 3.70 2.86
CA LEU A 18 -3.55 3.13 1.60
C LEU A 18 -3.88 1.64 1.47
N GLN A 19 -3.64 0.87 2.52
CA GLN A 19 -4.03 -0.54 2.59
C GLN A 19 -5.56 -0.72 2.47
N HIS A 20 -6.33 0.18 3.08
CA HIS A 20 -7.79 0.17 2.95
C HIS A 20 -8.24 0.45 1.50
N LEU A 21 -7.68 1.48 0.86
CA LEU A 21 -7.98 1.81 -0.53
C LEU A 21 -7.59 0.70 -1.50
N TRP A 22 -6.40 0.11 -1.33
CA TRP A 22 -5.94 -1.02 -2.14
C TRP A 22 -6.88 -2.22 -2.03
N ALA A 23 -7.31 -2.57 -0.81
CA ALA A 23 -8.22 -3.69 -0.60
C ALA A 23 -9.58 -3.46 -1.28
N ASN A 24 -10.14 -2.25 -1.16
CA ASN A 24 -11.38 -1.90 -1.83
C ASN A 24 -11.24 -1.95 -3.36
N LEU A 25 -10.10 -1.55 -3.90
CA LEU A 25 -9.82 -1.64 -5.34
C LEU A 25 -9.73 -3.10 -5.80
N SER A 26 -8.97 -3.93 -5.08
CA SER A 26 -8.83 -5.36 -5.36
C SER A 26 -10.18 -6.07 -5.33
N GLU A 27 -11.03 -5.74 -4.36
CA GLU A 27 -12.38 -6.27 -4.25
C GLU A 27 -13.26 -5.91 -5.44
N LYS A 28 -13.29 -4.63 -5.83
CA LYS A 28 -14.04 -4.19 -7.02
C LYS A 28 -13.57 -4.86 -8.30
N LEU A 29 -12.26 -5.04 -8.47
CA LEU A 29 -11.70 -5.71 -9.63
C LEU A 29 -12.06 -7.20 -9.66
N ALA A 30 -12.09 -7.85 -8.51
CA ALA A 30 -12.53 -9.24 -8.43
C ALA A 30 -14.02 -9.40 -8.74
N ASP A 31 -14.85 -8.45 -8.30
CA ASP A 31 -16.29 -8.47 -8.61
C ASP A 31 -16.56 -8.18 -10.10
N MET A 32 -15.72 -7.36 -10.74
CA MET A 32 -15.87 -6.98 -12.16
C MET A 32 -15.23 -7.95 -13.16
N VAL A 33 -14.06 -8.51 -12.84
CA VAL A 33 -13.21 -9.21 -13.80
C VAL A 33 -13.17 -10.70 -13.52
N ASP A 34 -12.70 -11.10 -12.33
CA ASP A 34 -12.55 -12.50 -11.95
C ASP A 34 -12.40 -12.63 -10.42
N PRO A 35 -13.25 -13.41 -9.72
CA PRO A 35 -13.11 -13.67 -8.29
C PRO A 35 -11.71 -14.19 -7.88
N ALA A 36 -10.99 -14.87 -8.78
CA ALA A 36 -9.63 -15.35 -8.54
C ALA A 36 -8.62 -14.23 -8.20
N VAL A 37 -8.92 -12.98 -8.59
CA VAL A 37 -8.08 -11.79 -8.28
C VAL A 37 -7.87 -11.63 -6.77
N LYS A 38 -8.87 -11.91 -5.93
CA LYS A 38 -8.74 -11.82 -4.46
C LYS A 38 -7.68 -12.76 -3.89
N TYR A 39 -7.30 -13.80 -4.65
CA TYR A 39 -6.35 -14.84 -4.27
C TYR A 39 -5.05 -14.79 -5.08
N GLY A 40 -4.78 -13.68 -5.77
CA GLY A 40 -3.59 -13.53 -6.61
C GLY A 40 -3.66 -14.25 -7.96
N GLY A 41 -4.84 -14.74 -8.34
CA GLY A 41 -5.16 -15.25 -9.67
C GLY A 41 -5.73 -14.18 -10.62
N GLY A 42 -6.38 -14.62 -11.69
CA GLY A 42 -7.00 -13.74 -12.69
C GLY A 42 -6.03 -13.22 -13.78
N PRO A 43 -6.53 -12.32 -14.65
CA PRO A 43 -5.79 -11.82 -15.81
C PRO A 43 -4.45 -11.18 -15.43
N ALA A 44 -3.42 -11.41 -16.26
CA ALA A 44 -2.06 -10.96 -16.00
C ALA A 44 -1.97 -9.43 -15.82
N ASN A 45 -2.66 -8.67 -16.67
CA ASN A 45 -2.71 -7.21 -16.59
C ASN A 45 -3.32 -6.69 -15.27
N VAL A 46 -4.34 -7.35 -14.73
CA VAL A 46 -4.95 -7.00 -13.43
C VAL A 46 -3.98 -7.32 -12.28
N ARG A 47 -3.34 -8.49 -12.33
CA ARG A 47 -2.33 -8.87 -11.32
C ARG A 47 -1.15 -7.90 -11.32
N GLU A 48 -0.62 -7.56 -12.49
CA GLU A 48 0.48 -6.60 -12.65
C GLU A 48 0.11 -5.20 -12.16
N LEU A 49 -1.13 -4.76 -12.40
CA LEU A 49 -1.64 -3.50 -11.87
C LEU A 49 -1.66 -3.52 -10.34
N LEU A 50 -2.29 -4.52 -9.74
CA LEU A 50 -2.41 -4.62 -8.28
C LEU A 50 -1.06 -4.77 -7.58
N ASP A 51 -0.14 -5.54 -8.18
CA ASP A 51 1.23 -5.72 -7.69
C ASP A 51 2.05 -4.42 -7.77
N GLY A 52 1.89 -3.65 -8.84
CA GLY A 52 2.45 -2.30 -8.95
C GLY A 52 1.97 -1.37 -7.84
N ILE A 53 0.66 -1.37 -7.55
CA ILE A 53 0.08 -0.55 -6.47
C ILE A 53 0.59 -1.01 -5.10
N SER A 54 0.67 -2.32 -4.86
CA SER A 54 1.22 -2.87 -3.63
C SER A 54 2.65 -2.41 -3.38
N ARG A 55 3.51 -2.40 -4.41
CA ARG A 55 4.89 -1.91 -4.31
C ARG A 55 4.95 -0.43 -3.95
N GLU A 56 4.18 0.41 -4.64
CA GLU A 56 4.15 1.86 -4.39
C GLU A 56 3.67 2.20 -2.97
N ILE A 57 2.64 1.50 -2.48
CA ILE A 57 2.17 1.63 -1.10
C ILE A 57 3.26 1.19 -0.13
N TRP A 58 3.90 0.05 -0.36
CA TRP A 58 4.94 -0.47 0.52
C TRP A 58 6.13 0.50 0.64
N GLU A 59 6.57 1.10 -0.46
CA GLU A 59 7.64 2.09 -0.47
C GLU A 59 7.27 3.34 0.34
N MET A 60 6.06 3.88 0.12
CA MET A 60 5.57 5.04 0.86
C MET A 60 5.45 4.78 2.37
N GLU A 61 4.82 3.68 2.75
CA GLU A 61 4.68 3.32 4.16
C GLU A 61 6.04 3.01 4.82
N SER A 62 7.02 2.53 4.06
CA SER A 62 8.38 2.29 4.56
C SER A 62 9.10 3.60 4.86
N LEU A 63 8.94 4.61 4.01
CA LEU A 63 9.46 5.96 4.26
C LEU A 63 8.82 6.58 5.50
N GLU A 64 7.48 6.51 5.61
CA GLU A 64 6.76 7.02 6.78
C GLU A 64 7.19 6.34 8.08
N ARG A 65 7.33 5.00 8.06
CA ARG A 65 7.84 4.23 9.20
C ARG A 65 9.26 4.64 9.59
N GLY A 66 10.14 4.86 8.61
CA GLY A 66 11.51 5.32 8.85
C GLY A 66 11.53 6.69 9.56
N ILE A 67 10.72 7.63 9.07
CA ILE A 67 10.60 8.97 9.67
C ILE A 67 10.03 8.88 11.10
N ALA A 68 8.93 8.13 11.28
CA ALA A 68 8.28 7.99 12.59
C ALA A 68 9.23 7.39 13.63
N SER A 69 9.96 6.32 13.27
CA SER A 69 10.85 5.63 14.19
C SER A 69 12.03 6.51 14.62
N HIS A 70 12.61 7.28 13.68
CA HIS A 70 13.66 8.26 14.02
C HIS A 70 13.15 9.38 14.94
N ARG A 71 11.92 9.86 14.74
CA ARG A 71 11.32 10.91 15.60
C ARG A 71 11.02 10.41 17.01
N GLU A 72 10.67 9.14 17.16
CA GLU A 72 10.36 8.52 18.45
C GLU A 72 11.61 8.00 19.18
N GLY A 73 12.81 8.13 18.60
CA GLY A 73 14.05 7.62 19.18
C GLY A 73 14.06 6.10 19.32
N THR A 74 13.25 5.40 18.51
CA THR A 74 13.13 3.94 18.55
C THR A 74 14.07 3.35 17.50
N GLU A 75 14.96 2.46 17.93
CA GLU A 75 15.96 1.83 17.07
C GLU A 75 15.25 0.93 16.03
N VAL A 76 15.34 1.29 14.74
CA VAL A 76 14.90 0.41 13.65
C VAL A 76 16.09 -0.41 13.21
N VAL A 77 15.96 -1.73 13.29
CA VAL A 77 16.95 -2.64 12.72
C VAL A 77 17.15 -2.32 11.23
N GLY A 78 18.35 -1.85 10.88
CA GLY A 78 18.77 -1.63 9.49
C GLY A 78 18.81 -0.18 9.00
N LEU A 79 18.56 0.83 9.83
CA LEU A 79 18.80 2.23 9.45
C LEU A 79 20.20 2.68 9.93
N PRO A 80 21.03 3.29 9.04
CA PRO A 80 22.29 3.90 9.44
C PRO A 80 22.07 5.03 10.45
N ASP A 81 22.93 5.15 11.47
CA ASP A 81 23.06 6.33 12.33
C ASP A 81 23.67 7.50 11.54
N ASP A 82 22.93 8.00 10.55
CA ASP A 82 23.28 9.18 9.77
C ASP A 82 22.44 10.38 10.27
N PRO A 83 23.07 11.44 10.82
CA PRO A 83 22.37 12.64 11.28
C PRO A 83 21.51 13.32 10.19
N GLY A 84 21.79 13.08 8.91
CA GLY A 84 21.01 13.60 7.77
C GLY A 84 19.92 12.65 7.25
N ILE A 85 19.69 11.51 7.91
CA ILE A 85 18.77 10.49 7.40
C ILE A 85 17.31 10.96 7.36
N ILE A 86 16.88 11.76 8.34
CA ILE A 86 15.52 12.31 8.37
C ILE A 86 15.28 13.23 7.16
N GLU A 87 16.21 14.15 6.89
CA GLU A 87 16.09 15.08 5.75
C GLU A 87 16.04 14.32 4.41
N LYS A 88 16.83 13.24 4.27
CA LYS A 88 16.79 12.37 3.10
C LYS A 88 15.47 11.62 2.96
N LEU A 89 14.94 11.07 4.06
CA LEU A 89 13.67 10.35 4.06
C LEU A 89 12.48 11.27 3.77
N GLU A 90 12.48 12.48 4.35
CA GLU A 90 11.46 13.51 4.10
C GLU A 90 11.50 14.00 2.65
N ALA A 91 12.70 14.24 2.10
CA ALA A 91 12.87 14.58 0.70
C ALA A 91 12.36 13.46 -0.22
N ALA A 92 12.69 12.20 0.08
CA ALA A 92 12.23 11.04 -0.67
C ALA A 92 10.70 10.89 -0.59
N LEU A 93 10.09 11.08 0.59
CA LEU A 93 8.63 11.03 0.75
C LEU A 93 7.94 12.16 -0.01
N SER A 94 8.50 13.38 0.03
CA SER A 94 7.97 14.52 -0.73
C SER A 94 8.05 14.27 -2.24
N GLN A 95 9.17 13.75 -2.73
CA GLN A 95 9.32 13.40 -4.15
C GLN A 95 8.33 12.31 -4.55
N LYS A 96 8.23 11.24 -3.77
CA LYS A 96 7.31 10.13 -4.02
C LYS A 96 5.85 10.60 -4.04
N THR A 97 5.48 11.49 -3.12
CA THR A 97 4.13 12.08 -3.08
C THR A 97 3.82 12.91 -4.33
N ALA A 98 4.81 13.61 -4.91
CA ALA A 98 4.61 14.32 -6.16
C ALA A 98 4.43 13.36 -7.35
N ASP A 99 5.22 12.28 -7.39
CA ASP A 99 5.17 11.26 -8.43
C ASP A 99 3.84 10.48 -8.46
N TRP A 100 3.11 10.45 -7.33
CA TRP A 100 1.80 9.79 -7.23
C TRP A 100 0.76 10.34 -8.20
N THR A 101 0.89 11.60 -8.64
CA THR A 101 -0.02 12.15 -9.65
C THR A 101 0.11 11.42 -10.99
N ILE A 102 1.34 11.11 -11.39
CA ILE A 102 1.65 10.38 -12.62
C ILE A 102 1.19 8.94 -12.45
N PHE A 103 1.53 8.33 -11.31
CA PHE A 103 1.13 6.97 -11.00
C PHE A 103 -0.39 6.75 -11.03
N LEU A 104 -1.16 7.63 -10.38
CA LEU A 104 -2.63 7.56 -10.38
C LEU A 104 -3.22 7.73 -11.78
N ARG A 105 -2.62 8.57 -12.63
CA ARG A 105 -3.01 8.70 -14.03
C ARG A 105 -2.78 7.41 -14.79
N ASP A 106 -1.64 6.76 -14.57
CA ASP A 106 -1.29 5.51 -15.26
C ASP A 106 -2.18 4.34 -14.79
N ILE A 107 -2.51 4.28 -13.49
CA ILE A 107 -3.53 3.35 -12.97
C ILE A 107 -4.87 3.59 -13.65
N ARG A 108 -5.32 4.85 -13.72
CA ARG A 108 -6.60 5.19 -14.34
C ARG A 108 -6.65 4.76 -15.80
N ALA A 109 -5.60 5.02 -16.57
CA ALA A 109 -5.51 4.57 -17.96
C ALA A 109 -5.59 3.04 -18.09
N LYS A 110 -4.89 2.31 -17.21
CA LYS A 110 -4.97 0.83 -17.17
C LYS A 110 -6.36 0.33 -16.80
N LEU A 111 -7.05 1.00 -15.88
CA LEU A 111 -8.42 0.66 -15.48
C LEU A 111 -9.43 0.94 -16.60
N ASP A 112 -9.26 2.01 -17.37
CA ASP A 112 -10.13 2.32 -18.50
C ASP A 112 -10.02 1.23 -19.58
N HIS A 113 -8.82 0.73 -19.88
CA HIS A 113 -8.62 -0.41 -20.79
C HIS A 113 -9.18 -1.75 -20.29
N LEU A 114 -9.46 -1.89 -19.00
CA LEU A 114 -10.08 -3.09 -18.43
C LEU A 114 -11.61 -3.08 -18.55
N ARG A 115 -12.21 -1.94 -18.94
CA ARG A 115 -13.67 -1.78 -19.09
C ARG A 115 -14.16 -1.92 -20.52
N GLU A 116 -13.26 -2.01 -21.50
CA GLU A 116 -13.53 -2.25 -22.93
C GLU A 116 -13.54 -3.75 -23.24
#